data_AF-A0A0A6P5R4-F1
#
_entry.id   AF-A0A0A6P5R4-F1
#
_cell.length_a   1.000
_cell.length_b   1.000
_cell.length_c   1.000
_cell.angle_alpha   90.00
_cell.angle_beta   90.00
_cell.angle_gamma   90.00
#
_symmetry.space_group_name_H-M   'P 1'
#
loop_
_entity.id
_entity.type
_entity.pdbx_description
1 polymer ?
#
loop_
_entity_poly.entity_id
_entity_poly.type
_entity_poly.pdbx_seq_one_letter_code
_entity_poly.pdbx_strand_id
1 'polypeptide(L)'
;MVLHLFESDTEIIAEQLAEKISKAPSFFQHAPIVIDLQAVRKNKLDLAEIVSLLRTYGLIPVAVRGGSPLQDEIAFNLNLGRLADVKKPPQKNLLEPKKSAKAPISPTTKIITKPVRSGQQVAALNGDLIVLSGVSQGAEILASRHIHIYGPLRGRALAGINGDNEARIFCQDLKAELLSIAGHYKVNEDIPADLMDQQVQIYLDEESLTIQSLLG
;
A
#
# COMPACT_ATOMS: atom_id res chain seq x y z
N MET A 1 -4.98 -19.08 0.05
CA MET A 1 -6.37 -19.29 -0.42
C MET A 1 -7.30 -18.35 0.37
N VAL A 2 -8.45 -17.98 -0.20
CA VAL A 2 -9.43 -17.13 0.51
C VAL A 2 -10.72 -17.92 0.73
N LEU A 3 -11.19 -17.96 1.98
CA LEU A 3 -12.50 -18.47 2.35
C LEU A 3 -13.48 -17.30 2.46
N HIS A 4 -14.47 -17.27 1.59
CA HIS A 4 -15.54 -16.29 1.64
C HIS A 4 -16.66 -16.79 2.55
N LEU A 5 -16.93 -16.07 3.63
CA LEU A 5 -18.09 -16.32 4.50
C LEU A 5 -19.25 -15.44 4.02
N PHE A 6 -20.35 -16.07 3.59
CA PHE A 6 -21.56 -15.36 3.16
C PHE A 6 -22.64 -15.33 4.27
N GLU A 7 -22.53 -16.23 5.25
CA GLU A 7 -23.49 -16.43 6.34
C GLU A 7 -22.75 -16.53 7.68
N SER A 8 -23.47 -16.27 8.78
CA SER A 8 -22.90 -16.22 10.13
C SER A 8 -23.24 -17.42 11.02
N ASP A 9 -23.95 -18.41 10.49
CA ASP A 9 -24.34 -19.61 11.22
C ASP A 9 -23.24 -20.68 11.12
N THR A 10 -22.67 -21.07 12.26
CA THR A 10 -21.54 -22.01 12.31
C THR A 10 -21.90 -23.40 11.77
N GLU A 11 -23.13 -23.87 11.98
CA GLU A 11 -23.54 -25.21 11.51
C GLU A 11 -23.57 -25.26 9.98
N ILE A 12 -24.15 -24.24 9.35
CA ILE A 12 -24.20 -24.12 7.89
C ILE A 12 -22.79 -23.99 7.31
N ILE A 13 -21.90 -23.22 7.96
CA ILE A 13 -20.50 -23.07 7.53
C ILE A 13 -19.77 -24.42 7.59
N ALA A 14 -20.00 -25.21 8.64
CA ALA A 14 -19.38 -26.52 8.81
C ALA A 14 -19.79 -27.52 7.72
N GLU A 15 -21.09 -27.58 7.40
CA GLU A 15 -21.59 -28.44 6.32
C GLU A 15 -20.98 -28.08 4.97
N GLN A 16 -20.99 -26.80 4.61
CA GLN A 16 -20.43 -26.32 3.34
C GLN A 16 -18.92 -26.54 3.25
N LEU A 17 -18.21 -26.37 4.37
CA LEU A 17 -16.76 -26.60 4.43
C LEU A 17 -16.44 -28.07 4.26
N ALA A 18 -17.16 -28.97 4.94
CA ALA A 18 -16.98 -30.41 4.83
C ALA A 18 -17.22 -30.89 3.39
N GLU A 19 -18.29 -30.40 2.74
CA GLU A 19 -18.60 -30.73 1.36
C GLU A 19 -17.45 -30.31 0.42
N LYS A 20 -16.93 -29.08 0.55
CA LYS A 20 -15.81 -28.60 -0.27
C LYS A 20 -14.53 -29.40 -0.05
N ILE A 21 -14.21 -29.72 1.20
CA ILE A 21 -12.98 -30.46 1.52
C ILE A 21 -13.06 -31.89 1.00
N SER A 22 -14.22 -32.54 1.10
CA SER A 22 -14.42 -33.91 0.59
C SER A 22 -14.13 -34.06 -0.91
N LYS A 23 -14.33 -32.99 -1.69
CA LYS A 23 -14.08 -32.99 -3.14
C LYS A 23 -12.59 -33.00 -3.49
N ALA A 24 -11.72 -32.50 -2.62
CA ALA A 24 -10.27 -32.49 -2.83
C ALA A 24 -9.46 -32.48 -1.52
N PRO A 25 -9.47 -33.55 -0.70
CA PRO A 25 -8.90 -33.54 0.65
C PRO A 25 -7.43 -33.14 0.70
N SER A 26 -6.60 -33.68 -0.21
CA SER A 26 -5.16 -33.39 -0.28
C SER A 26 -4.85 -31.94 -0.66
N PHE A 27 -5.76 -31.25 -1.35
CA PHE A 27 -5.58 -29.85 -1.73
C PHE A 27 -5.77 -28.91 -0.54
N PHE A 28 -6.63 -29.28 0.41
CA PHE A 28 -6.96 -28.45 1.57
C PHE A 28 -6.08 -28.72 2.78
N GLN A 29 -5.38 -29.86 2.83
CA GLN A 29 -4.51 -30.20 3.95
C GLN A 29 -3.39 -29.16 4.13
N HIS A 30 -3.27 -28.61 5.34
CA HIS A 30 -2.31 -27.56 5.71
C HIS A 30 -2.40 -26.29 4.85
N ALA A 31 -3.53 -26.06 4.16
CA ALA A 31 -3.65 -24.91 3.27
C ALA A 31 -3.79 -23.61 4.08
N PRO A 32 -2.98 -22.56 3.79
CA PRO A 32 -3.12 -21.26 4.42
C PRO A 32 -4.38 -20.52 3.91
N ILE A 33 -5.23 -20.12 4.85
CA ILE A 33 -6.54 -19.50 4.60
C ILE A 33 -6.59 -18.07 5.12
N VAL A 34 -6.98 -17.17 4.22
CA VAL A 34 -7.50 -15.84 4.58
C VAL A 34 -9.01 -15.94 4.69
N ILE A 35 -9.58 -15.48 5.80
CA ILE A 35 -11.04 -15.45 6.01
C ILE A 35 -11.56 -14.09 5.55
N ASP A 36 -12.47 -14.08 4.58
CA ASP A 36 -13.14 -12.89 4.10
C ASP A 36 -14.48 -12.72 4.82
N LEU A 37 -14.54 -11.69 5.67
CA LEU A 37 -15.67 -11.36 6.54
C LEU A 37 -16.62 -10.34 5.89
N GLN A 38 -16.37 -9.91 4.64
CA GLN A 38 -17.06 -8.76 4.05
C GLN A 38 -18.58 -8.90 4.05
N ALA A 39 -19.12 -10.06 3.70
CA ALA A 39 -20.57 -10.29 3.63
C ALA A 39 -21.21 -10.42 5.03
N VAL A 40 -20.45 -10.89 6.02
CA VAL A 40 -20.90 -11.09 7.41
C VAL A 40 -20.44 -9.97 8.35
N ARG A 41 -19.93 -8.87 7.80
CA ARG A 41 -19.32 -7.76 8.54
C ARG A 41 -20.24 -7.15 9.61
N LYS A 42 -21.55 -7.16 9.36
CA LYS A 42 -22.58 -6.59 10.25
C LYS A 42 -23.24 -7.63 11.15
N ASN A 43 -22.93 -8.91 10.96
CA ASN A 43 -23.56 -10.02 11.66
C ASN A 43 -22.83 -10.29 12.97
N LYS A 44 -23.55 -10.84 13.95
CA LYS A 44 -22.92 -11.49 15.10
C LYS A 44 -22.32 -12.80 14.60
N LEU A 45 -21.01 -12.94 14.71
CA LEU A 45 -20.23 -14.07 14.23
C LEU A 45 -19.26 -14.48 15.33
N ASP A 46 -19.25 -15.76 15.70
CA ASP A 46 -18.20 -16.29 16.55
C ASP A 46 -16.98 -16.66 15.70
N LEU A 47 -16.08 -15.69 15.54
CA LEU A 47 -14.87 -15.88 14.75
C LEU A 47 -13.92 -16.90 15.39
N ALA A 48 -13.93 -17.05 16.72
CA ALA A 48 -13.08 -18.02 17.41
C ALA A 48 -13.53 -19.45 17.11
N GLU A 49 -14.85 -19.68 17.12
CA GLU A 49 -15.44 -20.97 16.75
C GLU A 49 -15.10 -21.35 15.30
N ILE A 50 -15.19 -20.41 14.36
CA ILE A 50 -14.83 -20.64 12.96
C ILE A 50 -13.34 -20.98 12.80
N VAL A 51 -12.46 -20.29 13.50
CA VAL A 51 -11.02 -20.59 13.47
C VAL A 51 -10.73 -21.99 14.00
N SER A 52 -11.41 -22.40 15.08
CA SER A 52 -11.31 -23.76 15.64
C SER A 52 -11.79 -24.83 14.64
N LEU A 53 -12.92 -24.57 13.99
CA LEU A 53 -13.49 -25.44 12.96
C LEU A 53 -12.50 -25.64 11.80
N LEU A 54 -11.94 -24.56 11.25
CA LEU A 54 -10.97 -24.62 10.16
C LEU A 54 -9.74 -25.45 10.53
N ARG A 55 -9.21 -25.25 11.75
CA ARG A 55 -8.05 -26.03 12.25
C ARG A 55 -8.39 -27.51 12.41
N THR A 56 -9.60 -27.84 12.85
CA THR A 56 -10.07 -29.24 12.95
C THR A 56 -10.08 -29.95 11.60
N TYR A 57 -10.40 -29.23 10.52
CA TYR A 57 -10.31 -29.74 9.16
C TYR A 57 -8.89 -29.68 8.55
N GLY A 58 -7.87 -29.36 9.35
CA GLY A 58 -6.47 -29.31 8.90
C GLY A 58 -6.09 -28.08 8.09
N LEU A 59 -6.93 -27.04 8.05
CA LEU A 59 -6.62 -25.76 7.42
C LEU A 59 -5.79 -24.88 8.39
N ILE A 60 -5.06 -23.91 7.83
CA ILE A 60 -4.25 -22.97 8.60
C ILE A 60 -4.81 -21.56 8.40
N PRO A 61 -5.70 -21.06 9.29
CA PRO A 61 -6.12 -19.66 9.26
C PRO A 61 -4.92 -18.75 9.54
N VAL A 62 -4.65 -17.82 8.62
CA VAL A 62 -3.49 -16.90 8.72
C VAL A 62 -3.87 -15.43 8.84
N ALA A 63 -5.02 -15.04 8.28
CA ALA A 63 -5.47 -13.65 8.30
C ALA A 63 -6.97 -13.49 8.08
N VAL A 64 -7.50 -12.31 8.39
CA VAL A 64 -8.84 -11.86 8.02
C VAL A 64 -8.80 -10.66 7.08
N ARG A 65 -9.85 -10.46 6.29
CA ARG A 65 -10.13 -9.22 5.54
C ARG A 65 -11.63 -8.91 5.55
N GLY A 66 -12.02 -7.70 5.18
CA GLY A 66 -13.43 -7.30 5.09
C GLY A 66 -14.17 -7.18 6.42
N GLY A 67 -13.47 -7.31 7.56
CA GLY A 67 -14.06 -7.31 8.90
C GLY A 67 -14.53 -5.95 9.39
N SER A 68 -15.37 -5.96 10.44
CA SER A 68 -15.63 -4.80 11.27
C SER A 68 -14.48 -4.56 12.25
N PRO A 69 -14.35 -3.36 12.85
CA PRO A 69 -13.29 -3.11 13.86
C PRO A 69 -13.28 -4.11 15.02
N LEU A 70 -14.47 -4.57 15.45
CA LEU A 70 -14.59 -5.59 16.49
C LEU A 70 -14.10 -6.97 16.02
N GLN A 71 -14.42 -7.35 14.77
CA GLN A 71 -13.94 -8.60 14.19
C GLN A 71 -12.42 -8.58 13.96
N ASP A 72 -11.86 -7.42 13.57
CA ASP A 72 -10.41 -7.22 13.46
C ASP A 72 -9.70 -7.41 14.80
N GLU A 73 -10.28 -6.89 15.89
CA GLU A 73 -9.74 -7.03 17.25
C GLU A 73 -9.77 -8.50 17.72
N ILE A 74 -10.89 -9.19 17.47
CA ILE A 74 -11.01 -10.64 17.75
C ILE A 74 -9.98 -11.43 16.94
N ALA A 75 -9.81 -11.11 15.64
CA ALA A 75 -8.83 -11.77 14.79
C ALA A 75 -7.40 -11.58 15.30
N PHE A 76 -7.04 -10.38 15.76
CA PHE A 76 -5.75 -10.11 16.37
C PHE A 76 -5.50 -10.97 17.60
N ASN A 77 -6.49 -11.09 18.50
CA ASN A 77 -6.39 -11.94 19.70
C ASN A 77 -6.28 -13.44 19.36
N LEU A 78 -6.75 -13.85 18.18
CA LEU A 78 -6.60 -15.21 17.66
C LEU A 78 -5.28 -15.43 16.91
N ASN A 79 -4.36 -14.45 16.93
CA ASN A 79 -3.09 -14.41 16.21
C ASN A 79 -3.23 -14.47 14.68
N LEU A 80 -4.27 -13.82 14.14
CA LEU A 80 -4.48 -13.67 12.71
C LEU A 80 -4.02 -12.29 12.24
N GLY A 81 -3.39 -12.23 11.06
CA GLY A 81 -3.10 -10.97 10.40
C GLY A 81 -4.37 -10.25 9.94
N ARG A 82 -4.29 -8.93 9.75
CA ARG A 82 -5.34 -8.17 9.06
C ARG A 82 -4.85 -7.78 7.67
N LEU A 83 -5.54 -8.22 6.63
CA LEU A 83 -5.28 -7.81 5.26
C LEU A 83 -6.22 -6.67 4.87
N ALA A 84 -5.68 -5.68 4.18
CA ALA A 84 -6.49 -4.65 3.56
C ALA A 84 -7.39 -5.28 2.50
N ASP A 85 -8.63 -4.78 2.39
CA ASP A 85 -9.50 -5.17 1.28
C ASP A 85 -8.79 -4.85 -0.03
N VAL A 86 -8.58 -5.89 -0.86
CA VAL A 86 -8.15 -5.72 -2.23
C VAL A 86 -9.32 -5.08 -2.96
N LYS A 87 -9.39 -3.74 -2.91
CA LYS A 87 -10.24 -2.98 -3.82
C LYS A 87 -9.74 -3.33 -5.23
N LYS A 88 -10.65 -3.85 -6.06
CA LYS A 88 -10.50 -3.83 -7.53
C LYS A 88 -9.99 -2.43 -7.94
N PRO A 89 -9.14 -2.34 -8.97
CA PRO A 89 -8.65 -1.05 -9.46
C PRO A 89 -9.86 -0.13 -9.70
N PRO A 90 -9.81 1.13 -9.28
CA PRO A 90 -10.99 1.98 -9.26
C PRO A 90 -11.41 2.26 -10.71
N GLN A 91 -12.54 1.71 -11.15
CA GLN A 91 -13.26 2.27 -12.27
C GLN A 91 -13.79 3.63 -11.83
N LYS A 92 -13.24 4.68 -12.47
CA LYS A 92 -13.86 6.00 -12.58
C LYS A 92 -15.36 5.82 -12.86
N ASN A 93 -16.21 6.25 -11.93
CA ASN A 93 -17.44 6.98 -12.22
C ASN A 93 -18.02 7.58 -10.93
N LEU A 94 -17.78 8.88 -10.80
CA LEU A 94 -18.74 9.94 -10.44
C LEU A 94 -19.83 9.54 -9.44
N LEU A 95 -19.59 9.79 -8.15
CA LEU A 95 -20.66 10.07 -7.20
C LEU A 95 -20.27 11.23 -6.28
N GLU A 96 -21.22 12.15 -6.18
CA GLU A 96 -21.16 13.41 -5.44
C GLU A 96 -20.78 13.21 -3.96
N PRO A 97 -20.05 14.18 -3.37
CA PRO A 97 -19.51 14.04 -2.03
C PRO A 97 -20.57 14.31 -0.97
N LYS A 98 -20.98 13.28 -0.21
CA LYS A 98 -21.50 13.53 1.15
C LYS A 98 -20.33 13.79 2.08
N LYS A 99 -20.06 15.09 2.25
CA LYS A 99 -19.27 15.71 3.32
C LYS A 99 -19.56 15.04 4.68
N SER A 100 -18.67 14.15 5.12
CA SER A 100 -18.23 14.24 6.51
C SER A 100 -17.11 15.28 6.50
N ALA A 101 -17.33 16.39 7.19
CA ALA A 101 -16.31 17.42 7.35
C ALA A 101 -15.13 16.85 8.14
N LYS A 102 -14.21 16.18 7.44
CA LYS A 102 -12.81 16.23 7.84
C LYS A 102 -12.45 17.71 7.75
N ALA A 103 -12.09 18.31 8.87
CA ALA A 103 -11.36 19.56 8.86
C ALA A 103 -10.27 19.47 7.78
N PRO A 104 -10.01 20.53 7.00
CA PRO A 104 -8.95 20.50 6.00
C PRO A 104 -7.67 20.03 6.70
N ILE A 105 -7.21 18.83 6.35
CA ILE A 105 -5.88 18.38 6.75
C ILE A 105 -4.99 19.25 5.89
N SER A 106 -4.56 20.39 6.43
CA SER A 106 -3.62 21.27 5.74
C SER A 106 -2.45 20.40 5.30
N PRO A 107 -1.99 20.52 4.04
CA PRO A 107 -0.83 19.76 3.58
C PRO A 107 0.32 19.98 4.58
N THR A 108 0.80 18.88 5.17
CA THR A 108 1.86 18.90 6.17
C THR A 108 3.16 18.46 5.52
N THR A 109 4.21 19.25 5.69
CA THR A 109 5.55 18.85 5.25
C THR A 109 6.17 17.92 6.29
N LYS A 110 6.59 16.73 5.86
CA LYS A 110 7.36 15.80 6.69
C LYS A 110 8.84 16.01 6.44
N ILE A 111 9.62 16.20 7.51
CA ILE A 111 11.07 16.42 7.41
C ILE A 111 11.82 15.19 7.97
N ILE A 112 12.78 14.69 7.20
CA ILE A 112 13.65 13.59 7.56
C ILE A 112 15.09 14.10 7.60
N THR A 113 15.70 14.05 8.78
CA THR A 113 17.07 14.52 9.00
C THR A 113 18.12 13.41 8.96
N LYS A 114 17.69 12.15 8.96
CA LYS A 114 18.57 10.96 8.97
C LYS A 114 18.64 10.33 7.58
N PRO A 115 19.75 9.67 7.21
CA PRO A 115 19.83 8.94 5.95
C PRO A 115 18.73 7.88 5.83
N VAL A 116 18.12 7.77 4.66
CA VAL A 116 17.19 6.68 4.32
C VAL A 116 18.02 5.54 3.74
N ARG A 117 18.08 4.42 4.45
CA ARG A 117 18.98 3.28 4.13
C ARG A 117 18.29 2.25 3.25
N SER A 118 19.08 1.37 2.64
CA SER A 118 18.57 0.28 1.79
C SER A 118 17.50 -0.54 2.52
N GLY A 119 16.42 -0.88 1.80
CA GLY A 119 15.27 -1.59 2.34
C GLY A 119 14.31 -0.75 3.18
N GLN A 120 14.63 0.53 3.46
CA GLN A 120 13.72 1.43 4.16
C GLN A 120 12.78 2.14 3.20
N GLN A 121 11.54 2.33 3.65
CA GLN A 121 10.53 3.13 2.98
C GLN A 121 10.10 4.30 3.88
N VAL A 122 10.03 5.51 3.34
CA VAL A 122 9.52 6.69 4.05
C VAL A 122 8.42 7.35 3.23
N ALA A 123 7.25 7.54 3.84
CA ALA A 123 6.11 8.17 3.18
C ALA A 123 5.64 9.45 3.89
N ALA A 124 5.27 10.45 3.10
CA ALA A 124 4.48 11.63 3.47
C ALA A 124 3.11 11.55 2.77
N LEU A 125 2.12 10.96 3.46
CA LEU A 125 0.82 10.64 2.85
C LEU A 125 -0.12 11.85 2.67
N ASN A 126 0.20 12.98 3.33
CA ASN A 126 -0.64 14.19 3.36
C ASN A 126 0.19 15.48 3.17
N GLY A 127 1.11 15.51 2.21
CA GLY A 127 1.85 16.71 1.85
C GLY A 127 3.22 16.41 1.23
N ASP A 128 4.14 17.32 1.44
CA ASP A 128 5.49 17.26 0.90
C ASP A 128 6.42 16.44 1.80
N LEU A 129 7.49 15.90 1.21
CA LEU A 129 8.57 15.23 1.92
C LEU A 129 9.88 15.98 1.70
N ILE A 130 10.53 16.38 2.79
CA ILE A 130 11.88 16.96 2.76
C ILE A 130 12.85 15.97 3.41
N VAL A 131 13.93 15.64 2.72
CA VAL A 131 15.02 14.80 3.20
C VAL A 131 16.30 15.65 3.26
N LEU A 132 16.79 15.94 4.46
CA LEU A 132 18.03 16.70 4.71
C LEU A 132 19.27 15.79 4.74
N SER A 133 19.23 14.68 4.01
CA SER A 133 20.27 13.65 3.99
C SER A 133 20.18 12.81 2.71
N GLY A 134 21.02 11.78 2.60
CA GLY A 134 21.03 10.88 1.44
C GLY A 134 19.92 9.82 1.47
N VAL A 135 19.47 9.43 0.29
CA VAL A 135 18.61 8.28 0.03
C VAL A 135 19.46 7.20 -0.63
N SER A 136 19.62 6.07 0.04
CA SER A 136 20.53 5.01 -0.37
C SER A 136 19.91 4.13 -1.47
N GLN A 137 20.74 3.38 -2.19
CA GLN A 137 20.28 2.36 -3.12
C GLN A 137 19.33 1.35 -2.43
N GLY A 138 18.24 0.97 -3.09
CA GLY A 138 17.21 0.11 -2.50
C GLY A 138 16.32 0.77 -1.44
N ALA A 139 16.55 2.04 -1.10
CA ALA A 139 15.65 2.84 -0.27
C ALA A 139 14.53 3.45 -1.13
N GLU A 140 13.39 3.75 -0.51
CA GLU A 140 12.24 4.33 -1.19
C GLU A 140 11.63 5.49 -0.40
N ILE A 141 11.33 6.58 -1.10
CA ILE A 141 10.66 7.74 -0.53
C ILE A 141 9.42 8.10 -1.35
N LEU A 142 8.32 8.40 -0.64
CA LEU A 142 7.01 8.66 -1.23
C LEU A 142 6.41 9.94 -0.66
N ALA A 143 5.79 10.76 -1.51
CA ALA A 143 5.01 11.92 -1.08
C ALA A 143 3.73 12.08 -1.89
N SER A 144 2.66 12.55 -1.25
CA SER A 144 1.41 12.88 -1.96
C SER A 144 1.54 14.13 -2.82
N ARG A 145 2.52 15.00 -2.53
CA ARG A 145 2.85 16.22 -3.29
C ARG A 145 4.33 16.23 -3.65
N HIS A 146 5.09 17.25 -3.26
CA HIS A 146 6.48 17.44 -3.67
C HIS A 146 7.48 16.63 -2.82
N ILE A 147 8.64 16.33 -3.39
CA ILE A 147 9.78 15.74 -2.68
C ILE A 147 10.99 16.66 -2.86
N HIS A 148 11.68 16.97 -1.76
CA HIS A 148 12.96 17.69 -1.77
C HIS A 148 14.02 16.82 -1.12
N ILE A 149 15.10 16.54 -1.84
CA ILE A 149 16.27 15.81 -1.33
C ILE A 149 17.49 16.74 -1.35
N TYR A 150 17.95 17.11 -0.16
CA TYR A 150 19.16 17.90 0.08
C TYR A 150 20.33 16.96 0.40
N GLY A 151 20.61 16.05 -0.54
CA GLY A 151 21.62 15.00 -0.45
C GLY A 151 21.57 14.10 -1.69
N PRO A 152 22.41 13.05 -1.76
CA PRO A 152 22.42 12.12 -2.88
C PRO A 152 21.15 11.26 -2.92
N LEU A 153 20.46 11.24 -4.06
CA LEU A 153 19.36 10.34 -4.35
C LEU A 153 19.87 9.14 -5.15
N ARG A 154 20.15 8.02 -4.48
CA ARG A 154 20.52 6.73 -5.10
C ARG A 154 19.39 5.70 -5.13
N GLY A 155 18.34 5.91 -4.33
CA GLY A 155 17.18 5.02 -4.26
C GLY A 155 16.06 5.45 -5.19
N ARG A 156 14.82 5.20 -4.77
CA ARG A 156 13.60 5.50 -5.53
C ARG A 156 12.85 6.67 -4.92
N ALA A 157 12.39 7.60 -5.76
CA ALA A 157 11.56 8.74 -5.34
C ALA A 157 10.25 8.79 -6.12
N LEU A 158 9.13 8.75 -5.39
CA LEU A 158 7.77 8.73 -5.94
C LEU A 158 6.97 9.91 -5.38
N ALA A 159 6.80 10.95 -6.18
CA ALA A 159 6.02 12.13 -5.85
C ALA A 159 4.61 12.05 -6.46
N GLY A 160 3.68 12.82 -5.91
CA GLY A 160 2.31 12.83 -6.39
C GLY A 160 1.61 11.47 -6.33
N ILE A 161 1.90 10.64 -5.32
CA ILE A 161 1.41 9.24 -5.24
C ILE A 161 -0.13 9.09 -5.23
N ASN A 162 -0.85 10.19 -5.03
CA ASN A 162 -2.31 10.25 -5.11
C ASN A 162 -2.83 10.79 -6.46
N GLY A 163 -1.99 10.84 -7.49
CA GLY A 163 -2.30 11.36 -8.82
C GLY A 163 -2.15 12.88 -8.94
N ASP A 164 -1.25 13.48 -8.16
CA ASP A 164 -0.92 14.91 -8.27
C ASP A 164 0.10 15.11 -9.40
N ASN A 165 -0.38 15.51 -10.58
CA ASN A 165 0.45 15.75 -11.75
C ASN A 165 1.33 17.00 -11.62
N GLU A 166 0.99 17.91 -10.69
CA GLU A 166 1.76 19.13 -10.41
C GLU A 166 2.87 18.88 -9.38
N ALA A 167 2.94 17.66 -8.83
CA ALA A 167 4.02 17.29 -7.93
C ALA A 167 5.38 17.38 -8.63
N ARG A 168 6.41 17.64 -7.83
CA ARG A 168 7.78 17.82 -8.31
C ARG A 168 8.74 17.09 -7.39
N ILE A 169 9.85 16.62 -7.95
CA ILE A 169 10.98 16.12 -7.18
C ILE A 169 12.16 17.07 -7.40
N PHE A 170 12.80 17.50 -6.33
CA PHE A 170 14.00 18.31 -6.36
C PHE A 170 15.14 17.52 -5.72
N CYS A 171 16.28 17.44 -6.40
CA CYS A 171 17.43 16.69 -5.92
C CYS A 171 18.71 17.48 -6.11
N GLN A 172 19.60 17.47 -5.12
CA GLN A 172 20.92 18.09 -5.23
C GLN A 172 21.97 17.22 -5.94
N ASP A 173 21.80 15.90 -5.90
CA ASP A 173 22.73 14.94 -6.52
C ASP A 173 21.92 13.73 -7.03
N LEU A 174 21.63 13.74 -8.34
CA LEU A 174 20.83 12.72 -9.02
C LEU A 174 21.65 11.46 -9.37
N LYS A 175 21.29 10.33 -8.75
CA LYS A 175 21.79 8.98 -9.07
C LYS A 175 20.67 7.92 -8.92
N ALA A 176 19.42 8.32 -9.18
CA ALA A 176 18.24 7.58 -8.74
C ALA A 176 18.12 6.21 -9.45
N GLU A 177 17.59 5.22 -8.73
CA GLU A 177 17.12 3.96 -9.34
C GLU A 177 15.84 4.17 -10.14
N LEU A 178 14.94 5.01 -9.60
CA LEU A 178 13.64 5.29 -10.18
C LEU A 178 13.12 6.65 -9.72
N LEU A 179 12.57 7.40 -10.66
CA LEU A 179 11.84 8.64 -10.44
C LEU A 179 10.40 8.45 -10.90
N SER A 180 9.42 8.90 -10.11
CA SER A 180 8.02 8.91 -10.54
C SER A 180 7.25 10.12 -10.06
N ILE A 181 6.36 10.62 -10.92
CA ILE A 181 5.36 11.64 -10.61
C ILE A 181 4.01 11.12 -11.10
N ALA A 182 3.04 11.01 -10.20
CA ALA A 182 1.67 10.59 -10.50
C ALA A 182 1.56 9.26 -11.30
N GLY A 183 2.52 8.35 -11.12
CA GLY A 183 2.54 7.05 -11.79
C GLY A 183 3.29 7.03 -13.13
N HIS A 184 3.67 8.18 -13.69
CA HIS A 184 4.66 8.26 -14.77
C HIS A 184 6.04 8.07 -14.16
N TYR A 185 6.90 7.27 -14.78
CA TYR A 185 8.20 6.95 -14.21
C TYR A 185 9.32 6.88 -15.25
N LYS A 186 10.54 7.08 -14.76
CA LYS A 186 11.79 6.80 -15.47
C LYS A 186 12.67 5.95 -14.56
N VAL A 187 13.25 4.88 -15.11
CA VAL A 187 14.31 4.12 -14.43
C VAL A 187 15.67 4.76 -14.70
N ASN A 188 16.71 4.33 -14.00
CA ASN A 188 18.06 4.86 -14.14
C ASN A 188 18.52 4.93 -15.62
N GLU A 189 18.24 3.89 -16.39
CA GLU A 189 18.61 3.78 -17.80
C GLU A 189 17.95 4.85 -18.69
N ASP A 190 16.81 5.42 -18.26
CA ASP A 190 16.08 6.47 -18.97
C ASP A 190 16.48 7.90 -18.55
N ILE A 191 17.39 8.03 -17.58
CA ILE A 191 17.89 9.31 -17.09
C ILE A 191 19.07 9.74 -17.98
N PRO A 192 19.03 10.95 -18.58
CA PRO A 192 20.14 11.46 -19.38
C PRO A 192 21.45 11.53 -18.56
N ALA A 193 22.53 10.99 -19.12
CA ALA A 193 23.82 10.87 -18.43
C ALA A 193 24.44 12.23 -18.08
N ASP A 194 24.13 13.28 -18.84
CA ASP A 194 24.55 14.66 -18.58
C ASP A 194 23.85 15.29 -17.36
N LEU A 195 22.70 14.76 -16.95
CA LEU A 195 21.94 15.19 -15.77
C LEU A 195 22.28 14.37 -14.51
N MET A 196 23.04 13.28 -14.65
CA MET A 196 23.57 12.55 -13.49
C MET A 196 24.53 13.42 -12.69
N ASP A 197 24.58 13.19 -11.39
CA ASP A 197 25.41 13.95 -10.45
C ASP A 197 25.07 15.46 -10.36
N GLN A 198 24.00 15.92 -11.02
CA GLN A 198 23.59 17.32 -11.02
C GLN A 198 22.46 17.63 -10.04
N GLN A 199 22.29 18.93 -9.78
CA GLN A 199 21.11 19.47 -9.13
C GLN A 199 19.99 19.60 -10.16
N VAL A 200 18.88 18.92 -9.92
CA VAL A 200 17.78 18.83 -10.90
C VAL A 200 16.41 19.05 -10.26
N GLN A 201 15.48 19.48 -11.09
CA GLN A 201 14.05 19.35 -10.86
C GLN A 201 13.48 18.30 -11.81
N ILE A 202 12.49 17.55 -11.32
CA ILE A 202 11.72 16.59 -12.07
C ILE A 202 10.25 16.99 -11.98
N TYR A 203 9.57 17.06 -13.11
CA TYR A 203 8.17 17.46 -13.23
C TYR A 203 7.50 16.75 -14.42
N LEU A 204 6.17 16.79 -14.47
CA LEU A 204 5.44 16.34 -15.65
C LEU A 204 5.24 17.50 -16.63
N ASP A 205 5.53 17.23 -17.90
CA ASP A 205 5.22 18.10 -19.03
C ASP A 205 4.48 17.27 -20.08
N GLU A 206 3.24 17.63 -20.40
CA GLU A 206 2.37 16.89 -21.33
C GLU A 206 2.36 15.37 -21.10
N GLU A 207 2.26 14.93 -19.83
CA GLU A 207 2.28 13.52 -19.39
C GLU A 207 3.64 12.79 -19.54
N SER A 208 4.69 13.50 -19.93
CA SER A 208 6.07 12.99 -19.94
C SER A 208 6.84 13.46 -18.72
N LEU A 209 7.66 12.57 -18.14
CA LEU A 209 8.53 12.91 -17.02
C LEU A 209 9.77 13.66 -17.53
N THR A 210 9.85 14.96 -17.23
CA THR A 210 10.94 15.84 -17.63
C THR A 210 11.92 16.04 -16.48
N ILE A 211 13.22 15.97 -16.78
CA ILE A 211 14.31 16.22 -15.85
C ILE A 211 15.08 17.43 -16.37
N GLN A 212 15.21 18.47 -15.54
CA GLN A 212 15.87 19.72 -15.90
C GLN A 212 16.87 20.10 -14.82
N SER A 213 18.04 20.62 -15.21
CA SER A 213 18.99 21.22 -14.28
C SER A 213 18.36 22.40 -13.52
N LEU A 214 18.61 22.50 -12.22
CA LEU A 214 18.09 23.59 -11.37
C LEU A 214 18.87 24.90 -11.55
N LEU A 215 20.12 24.81 -11.99
CA LEU A 215 21.05 25.94 -12.10
C LEU A 215 21.38 26.30 -13.55
N GLY A 216 20.55 25.86 -14.51
CA GLY A 216 20.74 26.03 -15.96
C GLY A 216 19.63 26.83 -16.62
#